data_AF-A0A7X8IDD0-F1
#
_entry.id   AF-A0A7X8IDD0-F1
#
_cell.length_a   1.000
_cell.length_b   1.000
_cell.length_c   1.000
_cell.angle_alpha   90.00
_cell.angle_beta   90.00
_cell.angle_gamma   90.00
#
_symmetry.space_group_name_H-M   'P 1'
#
loop_
_entity.id
_entity.type
_entity.pdbx_description
1 polymer ?
#
loop_
_entity_poly.entity_id
_entity_poly.type
_entity_poly.pdbx_seq_one_letter_code
_entity_poly.pdbx_strand_id
1 'polypeptide(L)'
;MIFYLIVVFVILALVSLITPALSTVKEGVKTIAEHRVGIYNVRVIRSDDAAELITWLNANQFRYDETDQTLFADYIAKGWCFVVAHIDPLADQEKYEIVSRGLAAPLILRFPITSPVYPLALTGTTGHETKVLVYLFADHKMICNDRLTLRFCGQVAPDFFPSYVFDAVQPQGFFAQDDLSYTYLCKFRDTLRPEQMQDDIVFTRAKDNTFYREFIFKW
;
A
#
# COMPACT_ATOMS: atom_id res chain seq x y z
N MET A 1 29.90 -20.84 64.25
CA MET A 1 29.98 -21.95 63.28
C MET A 1 30.40 -21.35 61.95
N ILE A 2 31.69 -21.38 61.66
CA ILE A 2 32.34 -22.10 60.53
C ILE A 2 32.49 -21.21 59.28
N PHE A 3 33.68 -21.35 58.70
CA PHE A 3 34.43 -20.42 57.85
C PHE A 3 34.00 -20.36 56.37
N TYR A 4 34.27 -19.20 55.77
CA TYR A 4 34.70 -18.83 54.40
C TYR A 4 34.59 -19.83 53.23
N LEU A 5 34.29 -19.30 52.04
CA LEU A 5 35.20 -19.42 50.88
C LEU A 5 34.90 -18.34 49.82
N ILE A 6 35.89 -17.46 49.57
CA ILE A 6 35.95 -16.63 48.37
C ILE A 6 36.72 -17.44 47.33
N VAL A 7 36.11 -17.70 46.18
CA VAL A 7 36.80 -18.23 45.00
C VAL A 7 36.81 -17.14 43.94
N VAL A 8 38.00 -16.61 43.67
CA VAL A 8 38.30 -15.71 42.57
C VAL A 8 38.55 -16.57 41.33
N PHE A 9 37.71 -16.45 40.31
CA PHE A 9 38.01 -16.95 38.97
C PHE A 9 38.62 -15.82 38.13
N VAL A 10 39.93 -15.90 37.91
CA VAL A 10 40.63 -15.14 36.88
C VAL A 10 40.35 -15.84 35.55
N ILE A 11 39.41 -15.31 34.77
CA ILE A 11 39.24 -15.68 33.36
C ILE A 11 39.91 -14.60 32.51
N LEU A 12 41.16 -14.88 32.12
CA LEU A 12 41.79 -14.26 30.97
C LEU A 12 41.09 -14.82 29.71
N ALA A 13 40.09 -14.10 29.21
CA ALA A 13 39.61 -14.26 27.85
C ALA A 13 40.08 -13.05 27.04
N LEU A 14 40.87 -13.31 26.00
CA LEU A 14 41.24 -12.32 25.00
C LEU A 14 39.96 -11.66 24.47
N VAL A 15 39.76 -10.40 24.82
CA VAL A 15 38.84 -9.52 24.10
C VAL A 15 39.49 -9.25 22.76
N SER A 16 39.04 -10.00 21.74
CA SER A 16 39.20 -9.55 20.36
C SER A 16 38.49 -8.20 20.27
N LEU A 17 39.29 -7.12 20.18
CA LEU A 17 38.82 -5.78 19.83
C LEU A 17 38.34 -5.83 18.37
N ILE A 18 37.14 -6.37 18.16
CA ILE A 18 36.30 -5.91 17.08
C ILE A 18 35.81 -4.55 17.56
N THR A 19 36.57 -3.51 17.24
CA THR A 19 36.00 -2.17 17.16
C THR A 19 34.79 -2.31 16.25
N PRO A 20 33.54 -2.09 16.70
CA PRO A 20 32.55 -1.70 15.73
C PRO A 20 33.12 -0.41 15.15
N ALA A 21 33.56 -0.45 13.90
CA ALA A 21 33.51 0.77 13.12
C ALA A 21 32.09 1.27 13.35
N LEU A 22 31.99 2.43 13.99
CA LEU A 22 30.76 3.19 14.02
C LEU A 22 30.56 3.67 12.58
N SER A 23 30.28 2.73 11.66
CA SER A 23 29.53 3.04 10.48
C SER A 23 28.26 3.61 11.06
N THR A 24 28.15 4.93 10.97
CA THR A 24 26.88 5.61 10.97
C THR A 24 26.14 4.90 9.85
N VAL A 25 25.41 3.83 10.19
CA VAL A 25 24.43 3.25 9.30
C VAL A 25 23.46 4.39 9.21
N LYS A 26 23.62 5.20 8.16
CA LYS A 26 22.53 6.03 7.67
C LYS A 26 21.44 5.00 7.45
N GLU A 27 20.47 4.94 8.36
CA GLU A 27 19.32 4.07 8.21
C GLU A 27 18.58 4.62 7.00
N GLY A 28 18.98 4.14 5.81
CA GLY A 28 18.49 4.63 4.54
C GLY A 28 16.99 4.46 4.38
N VAL A 29 16.43 3.53 5.15
CA VAL A 29 15.00 3.29 5.25
C VAL A 29 14.57 3.43 6.70
N LYS A 30 13.63 4.34 6.94
CA LYS A 30 13.01 4.57 8.23
C LYS A 30 11.61 3.96 8.26
N THR A 31 11.32 3.16 9.27
CA THR A 31 9.95 2.74 9.58
C THR A 31 9.19 3.87 10.29
N ILE A 32 8.06 4.27 9.73
CA ILE A 32 7.18 5.31 10.28
C ILE A 32 6.10 4.71 11.16
N ALA A 33 5.55 3.56 10.76
CA ALA A 33 4.50 2.87 11.50
C ALA A 33 4.56 1.36 11.25
N GLU A 34 4.14 0.59 12.24
CA GLU A 34 3.95 -0.85 12.15
C GLU A 34 2.57 -1.23 12.69
N HIS A 35 1.88 -2.09 11.96
CA HIS A 35 0.54 -2.54 12.30
C HIS A 35 0.38 -4.03 12.02
N ARG A 36 -0.46 -4.68 12.81
CA ARG A 36 -1.02 -5.98 12.46
C ARG A 36 -2.47 -5.80 12.07
N VAL A 37 -2.78 -6.03 10.80
CA VAL A 37 -4.12 -5.85 10.22
C VAL A 37 -4.62 -7.20 9.75
N GLY A 38 -5.43 -7.88 10.56
CA GLY A 38 -5.86 -9.25 10.28
C GLY A 38 -4.66 -10.20 10.11
N ILE A 39 -4.48 -10.71 8.89
CA ILE A 39 -3.38 -11.62 8.53
C ILE A 39 -2.10 -10.92 8.07
N TYR A 40 -2.14 -9.59 7.92
CA TYR A 40 -1.04 -8.81 7.39
C TYR A 40 -0.20 -8.20 8.52
N ASN A 41 1.11 -8.40 8.45
CA ASN A 41 2.09 -7.59 9.14
C ASN A 41 2.45 -6.42 8.22
N VAL A 42 1.98 -5.23 8.56
CA VAL A 42 2.11 -4.02 7.74
C VAL A 42 3.18 -3.11 8.32
N ARG A 43 4.08 -2.61 7.47
CA ARG A 43 5.00 -1.52 7.83
C ARG A 43 4.81 -0.38 6.84
N VAL A 44 4.80 0.84 7.35
CA VAL A 44 4.88 2.06 6.54
C VAL A 44 6.31 2.54 6.64
N ILE A 45 7.01 2.57 5.51
CA ILE A 45 8.43 2.93 5.44
C ILE A 45 8.62 4.17 4.57
N ARG A 46 9.72 4.87 4.80
CA ARG A 46 10.18 5.99 3.99
C ARG A 46 11.68 5.89 3.80
N SER A 47 12.13 6.36 2.66
CA SER A 47 13.54 6.47 2.33
C SER A 47 13.78 7.76 1.57
N ASP A 48 15.00 8.26 1.67
CA ASP A 48 15.48 9.38 0.86
C ASP A 48 16.45 8.91 -0.25
N ASP A 49 16.64 7.59 -0.39
CA ASP A 49 17.54 6.97 -1.38
C ASP A 49 16.92 5.69 -1.98
N ALA A 50 16.76 5.66 -3.30
CA ALA A 50 16.10 4.55 -3.99
C ALA A 50 16.88 3.23 -3.92
N ALA A 51 18.22 3.27 -3.90
CA ALA A 51 19.04 2.06 -3.84
C ALA A 51 19.00 1.45 -2.43
N GLU A 52 19.05 2.29 -1.39
CA GLU A 52 18.87 1.85 0.00
C GLU A 52 17.46 1.27 0.21
N LEU A 53 16.43 1.87 -0.40
CA LEU A 53 15.07 1.34 -0.38
C LEU A 53 14.96 -0.03 -1.04
N ILE A 54 15.47 -0.20 -2.27
CA ILE A 54 15.46 -1.49 -2.97
C ILE A 54 16.22 -2.54 -2.18
N THR A 55 17.39 -2.19 -1.63
CA THR A 55 18.18 -3.09 -0.78
C THR A 55 17.37 -3.58 0.42
N TRP A 56 16.68 -2.66 1.09
CA TRP A 56 15.80 -3.01 2.23
C TRP A 56 14.63 -3.87 1.80
N LEU A 57 13.96 -3.54 0.69
CA LEU A 57 12.85 -4.32 0.14
C LEU A 57 13.28 -5.75 -0.17
N ASN A 58 14.42 -5.92 -0.83
CA ASN A 58 14.98 -7.21 -1.18
C ASN A 58 15.43 -8.02 0.05
N ALA A 59 15.99 -7.37 1.07
CA ALA A 59 16.26 -7.99 2.37
C ALA A 59 14.98 -8.47 3.08
N ASN A 60 13.83 -7.85 2.79
CA ASN A 60 12.51 -8.25 3.27
C ASN A 60 11.75 -9.12 2.23
N GLN A 61 12.46 -9.78 1.31
CA GLN A 61 11.90 -10.74 0.34
C GLN A 61 10.94 -10.16 -0.71
N PHE A 62 10.86 -8.84 -0.82
CA PHE A 62 10.36 -8.23 -2.06
C PHE A 62 11.38 -8.47 -3.16
N ARG A 63 10.94 -8.50 -4.42
CA ARG A 63 11.82 -8.80 -5.56
C ARG A 63 11.76 -7.64 -6.53
N TYR A 64 12.67 -6.70 -6.37
CA TYR A 64 12.87 -5.58 -7.27
C TYR A 64 14.30 -5.60 -7.80
N ASP A 65 14.48 -5.13 -9.02
CA ASP A 65 15.78 -5.05 -9.67
C ASP A 65 16.27 -3.59 -9.75
N GLU A 66 17.50 -3.41 -10.22
CA GLU A 66 18.08 -2.07 -10.40
C GLU A 66 17.33 -1.24 -11.45
N THR A 67 16.61 -1.87 -12.37
CA THR A 67 15.84 -1.16 -13.40
C THR A 67 14.63 -0.44 -12.80
N ASP A 68 14.13 -0.92 -11.66
CA ASP A 68 13.05 -0.30 -10.89
C ASP A 68 13.51 0.95 -10.11
N GLN A 69 14.82 1.20 -9.98
CA GLN A 69 15.35 2.27 -9.12
C GLN A 69 14.83 3.66 -9.52
N THR A 70 14.69 3.93 -10.82
CA THR A 70 14.16 5.21 -11.31
C THR A 70 12.74 5.45 -10.81
N LEU A 71 11.90 4.41 -10.82
CA LEU A 71 10.52 4.48 -10.37
C LEU A 71 10.42 4.78 -8.86
N PHE A 72 11.24 4.11 -8.04
CA PHE A 72 11.30 4.40 -6.61
C PHE A 72 11.82 5.82 -6.33
N ALA A 73 12.83 6.27 -7.09
CA ALA A 73 13.35 7.63 -6.98
C ALA A 73 12.25 8.68 -7.26
N ASP A 74 11.37 8.43 -8.24
CA ASP A 74 10.24 9.32 -8.54
C ASP A 74 9.25 9.44 -7.37
N TYR A 75 8.91 8.32 -6.71
CA TYR A 75 8.06 8.36 -5.51
C TYR A 75 8.73 9.07 -4.34
N ILE A 76 10.03 8.84 -4.12
CA ILE A 76 10.82 9.51 -3.09
C ILE A 76 10.84 11.02 -3.34
N ALA A 77 11.09 11.45 -4.58
CA ALA A 77 11.10 12.86 -4.95
C ALA A 77 9.73 13.54 -4.74
N LYS A 78 8.63 12.80 -4.92
CA LYS A 78 7.27 13.24 -4.61
C LYS A 78 6.93 13.20 -3.12
N GLY A 79 7.84 12.73 -2.26
CA GLY A 79 7.68 12.65 -0.81
C GLY A 79 6.76 11.51 -0.34
N TRP A 80 6.54 10.48 -1.16
CA TRP A 80 5.68 9.36 -0.82
C TRP A 80 6.29 8.48 0.27
N CYS A 81 5.42 7.76 0.97
CA CYS A 81 5.78 6.65 1.83
C CYS A 81 5.34 5.34 1.16
N PHE A 82 5.97 4.24 1.54
CA PHE A 82 5.68 2.92 0.99
C PHE A 82 5.01 2.06 2.06
N VAL A 83 3.93 1.39 1.68
CA VAL A 83 3.24 0.43 2.56
C VAL A 83 3.64 -0.97 2.12
N VAL A 84 4.31 -1.70 2.99
CA VAL A 84 4.62 -3.11 2.79
C VAL A 84 3.71 -3.95 3.67
N ALA A 85 3.07 -4.97 3.08
CA ALA A 85 2.15 -5.85 3.78
C ALA A 85 2.58 -7.31 3.57
N HIS A 86 3.17 -7.91 4.59
CA HIS A 86 3.50 -9.34 4.57
C HIS A 86 2.32 -10.15 5.09
N ILE A 87 1.95 -11.18 4.33
CA ILE A 87 1.12 -12.25 4.85
C ILE A 87 2.05 -13.22 5.58
N ASP A 88 1.68 -13.63 6.78
CA ASP A 88 2.31 -14.76 7.46
C ASP A 88 1.46 -16.03 7.23
N PRO A 89 1.75 -16.82 6.19
CA PRO A 89 0.94 -17.98 5.82
C PRO A 89 1.04 -19.13 6.83
N LEU A 90 2.00 -19.10 7.77
CA LEU A 90 2.30 -20.21 8.68
C LEU A 90 1.69 -20.04 10.07
N ALA A 91 1.03 -18.90 10.34
CA ALA A 91 0.43 -18.66 11.63
C ALA A 91 -0.80 -19.56 11.92
N ASP A 92 -1.45 -20.12 10.87
CA ASP A 92 -2.71 -20.86 10.98
C ASP A 92 -3.07 -21.59 9.66
N GLN A 93 -3.38 -22.89 9.69
CA GLN A 93 -3.78 -23.67 8.50
C GLN A 93 -5.08 -23.17 7.85
N GLU A 94 -6.03 -22.66 8.65
CA GLU A 94 -7.28 -22.11 8.12
C GLU A 94 -7.02 -20.80 7.35
N LYS A 95 -6.10 -19.97 7.85
CA LYS A 95 -5.70 -18.72 7.19
C LYS A 95 -4.95 -18.99 5.88
N TYR A 96 -4.17 -20.07 5.83
CA TYR A 96 -3.51 -20.50 4.59
C TYR A 96 -4.51 -20.87 3.49
N GLU A 97 -5.57 -21.62 3.80
CA GLU A 97 -6.65 -21.93 2.86
C GLU A 97 -7.36 -20.67 2.35
N ILE A 98 -7.65 -19.70 3.24
CA ILE A 98 -8.25 -18.42 2.85
C ILE A 98 -7.36 -17.65 1.87
N VAL A 99 -6.06 -17.54 2.19
CA VAL A 99 -5.08 -16.81 1.35
C VAL A 99 -4.88 -17.50 0.00
N SER A 100 -4.69 -18.82 -0.01
CA SER A 100 -4.45 -19.58 -1.23
C SER A 100 -5.63 -19.56 -2.19
N ARG A 101 -6.87 -19.40 -1.68
CA ARG A 101 -8.08 -19.19 -2.48
C ARG A 101 -8.31 -17.75 -2.94
N GLY A 102 -7.42 -16.82 -2.56
CA GLY A 102 -7.56 -15.39 -2.87
C GLY A 102 -8.66 -14.70 -2.08
N LEU A 103 -9.05 -15.24 -0.92
CA LEU A 103 -10.12 -14.73 -0.07
C LEU A 103 -9.59 -13.88 1.10
N ALA A 104 -8.34 -13.46 1.04
CA ALA A 104 -7.77 -12.56 2.03
C ALA A 104 -8.55 -11.24 2.04
N ALA A 105 -8.88 -10.76 3.24
CA ALA A 105 -9.59 -9.48 3.39
C ALA A 105 -8.77 -8.35 2.73
N PRO A 106 -9.43 -7.40 2.04
CA PRO A 106 -8.74 -6.26 1.44
C PRO A 106 -8.18 -5.32 2.52
N LEU A 107 -7.08 -4.66 2.21
CA LEU A 107 -6.54 -3.58 3.02
C LEU A 107 -7.20 -2.25 2.63
N ILE A 108 -7.43 -1.40 3.62
CA ILE A 108 -7.90 -0.03 3.41
C ILE A 108 -6.78 0.90 3.82
N LEU A 109 -6.36 1.75 2.89
CA LEU A 109 -5.31 2.74 3.12
C LEU A 109 -5.93 4.13 3.19
N ARG A 110 -5.50 4.92 4.17
CA ARG A 110 -5.89 6.33 4.31
C ARG A 110 -4.64 7.18 4.41
N PHE A 111 -4.50 8.14 3.50
CA PHE A 111 -3.35 9.02 3.41
C PHE A 111 -3.76 10.38 2.84
N PRO A 112 -3.04 11.46 3.17
CA PRO A 112 -3.34 12.79 2.64
C PRO A 112 -3.03 12.86 1.14
N ILE A 113 -3.93 13.51 0.39
CA ILE A 113 -3.80 13.72 -1.05
C ILE A 113 -4.29 15.12 -1.43
N THR A 114 -3.72 15.70 -2.48
CA THR A 114 -4.18 16.98 -3.07
C THR A 114 -5.13 16.76 -4.25
N SER A 115 -5.00 15.63 -4.93
CA SER A 115 -5.88 15.19 -6.01
C SER A 115 -6.08 13.69 -5.88
N PRO A 116 -7.30 13.16 -6.14
CA PRO A 116 -7.52 11.73 -6.07
C PRO A 116 -6.58 10.99 -7.02
N VAL A 117 -5.92 9.97 -6.50
CA VAL A 117 -4.90 9.21 -7.22
C VAL A 117 -5.07 7.73 -6.89
N TYR A 118 -4.92 6.90 -7.91
CA TYR A 118 -4.79 5.46 -7.77
C TYR A 118 -3.33 5.07 -8.09
N PRO A 119 -2.53 4.71 -7.08
CA PRO A 119 -1.17 4.27 -7.28
C PRO A 119 -1.14 3.02 -8.16
N LEU A 120 -0.38 3.09 -9.24
CA LEU A 120 -0.32 2.05 -10.26
C LEU A 120 1.10 1.80 -10.75
N ALA A 121 2.01 2.78 -10.61
CA ALA A 121 3.28 2.73 -11.30
C ALA A 121 4.13 1.49 -10.91
N LEU A 122 4.16 1.17 -9.61
CA LEU A 122 4.80 -0.04 -9.08
C LEU A 122 4.15 -1.36 -9.56
N THR A 123 2.91 -1.36 -10.02
CA THR A 123 2.29 -2.56 -10.60
C THR A 123 2.86 -2.87 -11.98
N GLY A 124 3.29 -1.84 -12.71
CA GLY A 124 3.92 -1.97 -14.03
C GLY A 124 5.19 -2.81 -14.03
N THR A 125 5.96 -2.78 -12.94
CA THR A 125 7.24 -3.50 -12.82
C THR A 125 7.09 -5.02 -12.85
N THR A 126 5.88 -5.52 -12.58
CA THR A 126 5.59 -6.96 -12.65
C THR A 126 5.66 -7.51 -14.07
N GLY A 127 5.61 -6.65 -15.11
CA GLY A 127 5.71 -7.07 -16.51
C GLY A 127 4.47 -7.79 -17.05
N HIS A 128 3.34 -7.73 -16.34
CA HIS A 128 2.11 -8.41 -16.73
C HIS A 128 0.98 -7.45 -17.09
N GLU A 129 0.14 -7.87 -18.05
CA GLU A 129 -1.14 -7.20 -18.27
C GLU A 129 -2.01 -7.29 -17.01
N THR A 130 -2.57 -6.15 -16.60
CA THR A 130 -3.35 -6.04 -15.37
C THR A 130 -4.74 -5.49 -15.65
N LYS A 131 -5.76 -6.20 -15.20
CA LYS A 131 -7.14 -5.69 -15.21
C LYS A 131 -7.34 -4.74 -14.04
N VAL A 132 -7.56 -3.47 -14.35
CA VAL A 132 -7.80 -2.42 -13.35
C VAL A 132 -9.28 -2.08 -13.33
N LEU A 133 -9.86 -2.07 -12.13
CA LEU A 133 -11.24 -1.66 -11.87
C LEU A 133 -11.23 -0.69 -10.68
N VAL A 134 -11.59 0.56 -10.93
CA VAL A 134 -11.62 1.61 -9.90
C VAL A 134 -13.06 2.08 -9.71
N TYR A 135 -13.49 2.11 -8.45
CA TYR A 135 -14.70 2.82 -8.02
C TYR A 135 -14.25 4.06 -7.25
N LEU A 136 -14.63 5.24 -7.73
CA LEU A 136 -14.24 6.52 -7.17
C LEU A 136 -15.48 7.27 -6.68
N PHE A 137 -15.53 7.52 -5.38
CA PHE A 137 -16.52 8.36 -4.72
C PHE A 137 -16.01 9.79 -4.63
N ALA A 138 -16.84 10.75 -5.03
CA ALA A 138 -16.53 12.17 -5.02
C ALA A 138 -17.81 13.03 -4.96
N ASP A 139 -17.65 14.33 -4.76
CA ASP A 139 -18.72 15.34 -4.81
C ASP A 139 -19.14 15.70 -6.25
N HIS A 140 -18.43 15.19 -7.26
CA HIS A 140 -18.65 15.50 -8.68
C HIS A 140 -18.18 14.35 -9.58
N LYS A 141 -18.52 14.41 -10.87
CA LYS A 141 -18.02 13.48 -11.87
C LYS A 141 -16.51 13.65 -12.06
N MET A 142 -15.79 12.56 -11.94
CA MET A 142 -14.34 12.50 -12.13
C MET A 142 -14.00 11.97 -13.52
N ILE A 143 -12.83 12.34 -14.03
CA ILE A 143 -12.19 11.75 -15.22
C ILE A 143 -10.72 11.47 -14.92
N CYS A 144 -10.07 10.62 -15.73
CA CYS A 144 -8.66 10.29 -15.59
C CYS A 144 -7.89 10.43 -16.92
N ASN A 145 -8.18 11.47 -17.70
CA ASN A 145 -7.50 11.78 -18.96
C ASN A 145 -7.33 10.55 -19.88
N ASP A 146 -8.42 9.80 -20.07
CA ASP A 146 -8.48 8.58 -20.89
C ASP A 146 -7.52 7.45 -20.50
N ARG A 147 -6.89 7.52 -19.32
CA ARG A 147 -6.07 6.43 -18.75
C ARG A 147 -6.89 5.17 -18.50
N LEU A 148 -8.16 5.34 -18.14
CA LEU A 148 -9.14 4.28 -18.03
C LEU A 148 -10.48 4.75 -18.60
N THR A 149 -11.21 3.82 -19.20
CA THR A 149 -12.54 4.08 -19.72
C THR A 149 -13.55 4.19 -18.58
N LEU A 150 -14.30 5.29 -18.56
CA LEU A 150 -15.47 5.46 -17.69
C LEU A 150 -16.56 4.48 -18.13
N ARG A 151 -17.04 3.62 -17.23
CA ARG A 151 -18.12 2.65 -17.47
C ARG A 151 -19.43 3.04 -16.79
N PHE A 152 -19.36 3.85 -15.74
CA PHE A 152 -20.52 4.40 -15.04
C PHE A 152 -20.14 5.69 -14.32
N CYS A 153 -21.04 6.68 -14.31
CA CYS A 153 -21.00 7.85 -13.45
C CYS A 153 -22.42 8.24 -13.11
N GLY A 154 -22.76 8.29 -11.83
CA GLY A 154 -24.08 8.73 -11.40
C GLY A 154 -24.13 9.10 -9.93
N GLN A 155 -25.22 9.76 -9.55
CA GLN A 155 -25.45 10.09 -8.16
C GLN A 155 -25.72 8.83 -7.34
N VAL A 156 -25.18 8.78 -6.12
CA VAL A 156 -25.48 7.73 -5.15
C VAL A 156 -26.42 8.30 -4.12
N ALA A 157 -27.52 7.60 -3.84
CA ALA A 157 -28.44 8.02 -2.79
C ALA A 157 -27.69 8.00 -1.44
N PRO A 158 -27.84 9.05 -0.60
CA PRO A 158 -27.17 9.12 0.70
C PRO A 158 -27.39 7.89 1.58
N ASP A 159 -28.54 7.23 1.43
CA ASP A 159 -28.93 6.06 2.24
C ASP A 159 -28.34 4.73 1.74
N PHE A 160 -27.74 4.71 0.55
CA PHE A 160 -27.32 3.45 -0.10
C PHE A 160 -25.97 2.91 0.42
N PHE A 161 -25.15 3.78 1.03
CA PHE A 161 -23.74 3.50 1.28
C PHE A 161 -23.29 3.42 2.76
N PRO A 162 -23.86 4.19 3.72
CA PRO A 162 -23.20 4.36 5.01
C PRO A 162 -23.13 3.11 5.88
N SER A 163 -24.21 2.35 6.07
CA SER A 163 -24.21 1.32 7.13
C SER A 163 -23.36 0.10 6.79
N TYR A 164 -23.64 -0.60 5.69
CA TYR A 164 -23.00 -1.89 5.42
C TYR A 164 -21.48 -1.81 5.23
N VAL A 165 -20.97 -0.75 4.61
CA VAL A 165 -19.53 -0.60 4.39
C VAL A 165 -18.85 -0.08 5.65
N PHE A 166 -19.39 0.96 6.31
CA PHE A 166 -18.73 1.54 7.48
C PHE A 166 -18.81 0.64 8.71
N ASP A 167 -19.89 -0.13 8.87
CA ASP A 167 -20.06 -1.06 10.00
C ASP A 167 -19.16 -2.31 9.87
N ALA A 168 -18.83 -2.70 8.64
CA ALA A 168 -17.96 -3.85 8.37
C ALA A 168 -16.47 -3.52 8.47
N VAL A 169 -16.10 -2.23 8.48
CA VAL A 169 -14.71 -1.78 8.49
C VAL A 169 -14.17 -1.79 9.92
N GLN A 170 -12.95 -2.31 10.06
CA GLN A 170 -12.22 -2.32 11.32
C GLN A 170 -10.95 -1.47 11.21
N PRO A 171 -10.64 -0.63 12.23
CA PRO A 171 -11.47 -0.37 13.42
C PRO A 171 -12.75 0.40 13.07
N GLN A 172 -13.80 0.23 13.89
CA GLN A 172 -15.02 1.02 13.74
C GLN A 172 -14.70 2.52 13.77
N GLY A 173 -15.41 3.29 12.94
CA GLY A 173 -15.17 4.73 12.81
C GLY A 173 -13.96 5.10 11.95
N PHE A 174 -13.31 4.16 11.27
CA PHE A 174 -12.21 4.47 10.34
C PHE A 174 -12.60 5.53 9.28
N PHE A 175 -13.86 5.48 8.84
CA PHE A 175 -14.47 6.42 7.90
C PHE A 175 -15.35 7.48 8.57
N ALA A 176 -15.37 7.57 9.90
CA ALA A 176 -16.11 8.61 10.63
C ALA A 176 -15.43 9.97 10.43
N GLN A 177 -15.69 10.59 9.28
CA GLN A 177 -15.52 12.00 9.05
C GLN A 177 -16.89 12.60 8.75
N ASP A 178 -17.23 13.67 9.46
CA ASP A 178 -18.54 14.33 9.42
C ASP A 178 -18.85 15.03 8.10
N ASP A 179 -17.95 15.01 7.12
CA ASP A 179 -18.00 15.84 5.89
C ASP A 179 -17.88 15.03 4.58
N LEU A 180 -18.11 13.72 4.62
CA LEU A 180 -18.08 12.90 3.41
C LEU A 180 -19.37 13.05 2.58
N SER A 181 -19.51 14.19 1.90
CA SER A 181 -20.57 14.43 0.91
C SER A 181 -20.20 13.81 -0.45
N TYR A 182 -20.12 12.48 -0.49
CA TYR A 182 -19.86 11.75 -1.72
C TYR A 182 -21.15 11.51 -2.48
N THR A 183 -21.52 12.47 -3.33
CA THR A 183 -22.76 12.42 -4.08
C THR A 183 -22.64 11.65 -5.40
N TYR A 184 -21.42 11.45 -5.93
CA TYR A 184 -21.16 10.76 -7.20
C TYR A 184 -20.29 9.52 -7.03
N LEU A 185 -20.66 8.46 -7.75
CA LEU A 185 -19.83 7.28 -7.97
C LEU A 185 -19.45 7.18 -9.44
N CYS A 186 -18.13 7.17 -9.70
CA CYS A 186 -17.56 6.86 -11.00
C CYS A 186 -16.95 5.45 -10.98
N LYS A 187 -17.19 4.67 -12.04
CA LYS A 187 -16.57 3.35 -12.27
C LYS A 187 -15.70 3.43 -13.51
N PHE A 188 -14.42 3.10 -13.36
CA PHE A 188 -13.45 3.03 -14.45
C PHE A 188 -12.93 1.61 -14.61
N ARG A 189 -12.73 1.15 -15.84
CA ARG A 189 -12.21 -0.20 -16.09
C ARG A 189 -11.52 -0.34 -17.44
N ASP A 190 -10.31 -0.89 -17.41
CA ASP A 190 -9.59 -1.42 -18.57
C ASP A 190 -8.60 -2.53 -18.18
N THR A 191 -8.04 -3.19 -19.20
CA THR A 191 -6.83 -4.03 -19.06
C THR A 191 -5.65 -3.21 -19.56
N LEU A 192 -4.64 -3.00 -18.71
CA LEU A 192 -3.46 -2.20 -19.02
C LEU A 192 -2.24 -3.09 -19.24
N ARG A 193 -1.43 -2.78 -20.25
CA ARG A 193 -0.09 -3.33 -20.44
C ARG A 193 0.93 -2.63 -19.52
N PRO A 194 2.07 -3.25 -19.20
CA PRO A 194 3.14 -2.63 -18.41
C PRO A 194 3.49 -1.20 -18.85
N GLU A 195 3.64 -0.97 -20.16
CA GLU A 195 3.97 0.36 -20.70
C GLU A 195 2.90 1.44 -20.42
N GLN A 196 1.66 1.05 -20.11
CA GLN A 196 0.56 1.95 -19.76
C GLN A 196 0.45 2.19 -18.25
N MET A 197 1.27 1.49 -17.46
CA MET A 197 1.35 1.54 -16.01
C MET A 197 2.64 2.23 -15.54
N GLN A 198 3.27 3.06 -16.37
CA GLN A 198 4.51 3.78 -15.96
C GLN A 198 4.24 4.97 -15.04
N ASP A 199 2.99 5.42 -14.94
CA ASP A 199 2.56 6.46 -13.99
C ASP A 199 1.29 6.05 -13.25
N ASP A 200 1.04 6.72 -12.13
CA ASP A 200 -0.21 6.63 -11.39
C ASP A 200 -1.39 7.25 -12.15
N ILE A 201 -2.59 6.79 -11.82
CA ILE A 201 -3.81 7.35 -12.39
C ILE A 201 -4.29 8.49 -11.50
N VAL A 202 -4.16 9.71 -11.99
CA VAL A 202 -4.69 10.91 -11.34
C VAL A 202 -6.07 11.23 -11.88
N PHE A 203 -7.00 11.54 -10.98
CA PHE A 203 -8.36 11.91 -11.33
C PHE A 203 -8.58 13.42 -11.15
N THR A 204 -9.27 14.01 -12.11
CA THR A 204 -9.61 15.44 -12.11
C THR A 204 -11.10 15.64 -12.29
N ARG A 205 -11.59 16.83 -11.93
CA ARG A 205 -12.98 17.22 -12.14
C ARG A 205 -13.33 17.17 -13.63
N ALA A 206 -14.47 16.57 -13.97
CA ALA A 206 -15.03 16.69 -15.31
C ALA A 206 -15.62 18.09 -15.55
N LYS A 207 -15.85 18.43 -16.82
CA LYS A 207 -16.50 19.71 -17.21
C LYS A 207 -17.98 19.78 -16.83
N ASP A 208 -18.62 18.62 -16.68
CA ASP A 208 -20.02 18.47 -16.31
C ASP A 208 -20.20 17.31 -15.33
N ASN A 209 -21.40 17.18 -14.78
CA ASN A 209 -21.81 16.05 -13.94
C ASN A 209 -22.81 15.14 -14.66
N THR A 210 -22.75 15.09 -16.00
CA THR A 210 -23.71 14.34 -16.81
C THR A 210 -23.61 12.86 -16.48
N PHE A 211 -24.77 12.27 -16.12
CA PHE A 211 -24.90 10.83 -15.87
C PHE A 211 -24.41 10.03 -17.07
N TYR A 212 -23.70 8.93 -16.79
CA TYR A 212 -23.20 8.02 -17.80
C TYR A 212 -23.34 6.57 -17.33
N ARG A 213 -23.77 5.69 -18.22
CA ARG A 213 -23.78 4.24 -18.00
C ARG A 213 -23.53 3.53 -19.31
N GLU A 214 -22.55 2.63 -19.30
CA GLU A 214 -22.31 1.74 -20.42
C GLU A 214 -23.42 0.67 -20.52
N PHE A 215 -23.88 0.42 -21.74
CA PHE A 215 -24.78 -0.68 -22.08
C PHE A 215 -24.06 -1.64 -23.03
N ILE A 216 -23.90 -2.89 -22.61
CA ILE A 216 -23.30 -3.96 -23.43
C ILE A 216 -24.43 -4.85 -23.93
N PHE A 217 -24.70 -4.81 -25.23
CA PHE A 217 -25.62 -5.72 -25.88
C PHE A 217 -24.86 -6.97 -26.31
N LYS A 218 -25.30 -8.14 -25.84
CA LYS A 218 -24.84 -9.44 -26.34
C LYS A 218 -26.01 -10.09 -27.06
N TRP A 219 -25.80 -10.42 -28.33
CA TRP A 219 -26.73 -11.17 -29.16
C TRP A 219 -26.36 -12.65 -29.16
#